data_AF-A0A8H4XI79-F1
#
_entry.id   AF-A0A8H4XI79-F1
#
_cell.length_a   1.000
_cell.length_b   1.000
_cell.length_c   1.000
_cell.angle_alpha   90.00
_cell.angle_beta   90.00
_cell.angle_gamma   90.00
#
_symmetry.space_group_name_H-M   'P 1'
#
loop_
_entity.id
_entity.type
_entity.pdbx_description
1 polymer ?
#
loop_
_entity_poly.entity_id
_entity_poly.type
_entity_poly.pdbx_seq_one_letter_code
_entity_poly.pdbx_strand_id
1 'polypeptide(L)'
;MSTSADTHPIAPARFAAALKDLSVGMLHLKVLEIRNSIAHLQYSNDQLRPFAEGTETALSDSTGAAEPDQDCVDAIRENEAVIDRMAERIALVRVEIEDRGLSWTEFQSRDEAASQGEDGTKADAGINGETQPSSASAAATAPATETPHEAWSDGTFQTGTIRNGEMQLDQQVSRPQGGRLSDEELRRALEERMRNLGTDDDDEGGMHL
;
A
#
# COMPACT_ATOMS: atom_id res chain seq x y z
N MET A 1 -32.70 11.21 19.04
CA MET A 1 -31.25 11.01 18.89
C MET A 1 -31.06 10.16 17.65
N SER A 2 -30.73 10.77 16.51
CA SER A 2 -30.39 10.02 15.29
C SER A 2 -28.97 9.52 15.43
N THR A 3 -28.81 8.22 15.61
CA THR A 3 -27.52 7.54 15.62
C THR A 3 -26.97 7.44 14.19
N SER A 4 -25.64 7.37 14.11
CA SER A 4 -24.76 7.37 12.96
C SER A 4 -25.32 6.80 11.65
N ALA A 5 -24.92 7.42 10.54
CA ALA A 5 -25.30 7.08 9.16
C ALA A 5 -25.52 5.58 8.94
N ASP A 6 -26.79 5.20 8.70
CA ASP A 6 -27.21 3.87 8.30
C ASP A 6 -26.64 3.55 6.90
N THR A 7 -25.36 3.17 6.84
CA THR A 7 -24.71 2.64 5.64
C THR A 7 -25.13 1.19 5.50
N HIS A 8 -26.42 0.98 5.21
CA HIS A 8 -26.94 -0.35 4.96
C HIS A 8 -26.22 -0.95 3.75
N PRO A 9 -25.57 -2.11 3.89
CA PRO A 9 -24.94 -2.77 2.75
C PRO A 9 -25.96 -3.06 1.66
N ILE A 10 -25.56 -2.90 0.39
CA ILE A 10 -26.40 -3.29 -0.74
C ILE A 10 -26.78 -4.77 -0.63
N ALA A 11 -28.07 -5.07 -0.81
CA ALA A 11 -28.58 -6.44 -0.76
C ALA A 11 -27.92 -7.30 -1.86
N PRO A 12 -27.62 -8.59 -1.58
CA PRO A 12 -26.95 -9.47 -2.54
C PRO A 12 -27.62 -9.52 -3.91
N ALA A 13 -28.97 -9.57 -3.94
CA ALA A 13 -29.73 -9.58 -5.18
C ALA A 13 -29.55 -8.30 -6.03
N ARG A 14 -29.47 -7.12 -5.39
CA ARG A 14 -29.21 -5.86 -6.11
C ARG A 14 -27.78 -5.79 -6.61
N PHE A 15 -26.82 -6.30 -5.83
CA PHE A 15 -25.43 -6.40 -6.27
C PHE A 15 -25.33 -7.28 -7.52
N ALA A 16 -25.92 -8.48 -7.49
CA ALA A 16 -25.93 -9.40 -8.64
C ALA A 16 -26.59 -8.78 -9.89
N ALA A 17 -27.72 -8.07 -9.72
CA ALA A 17 -28.36 -7.38 -10.84
C ALA A 17 -27.44 -6.32 -11.47
N ALA A 18 -26.68 -5.58 -10.66
CA ALA A 18 -25.74 -4.58 -11.16
C ALA A 18 -24.56 -5.21 -11.92
N LEU A 19 -24.13 -6.43 -11.55
CA LEU A 19 -23.01 -7.13 -12.22
C LEU A 19 -23.23 -7.30 -13.72
N LYS A 20 -24.48 -7.49 -14.15
CA LYS A 20 -24.86 -7.68 -15.56
C LYS A 20 -24.43 -6.52 -16.47
N ASP A 21 -24.35 -5.31 -15.93
CA ASP A 21 -24.01 -4.10 -16.69
C ASP A 21 -22.49 -3.81 -16.73
N LEU A 22 -21.69 -4.50 -15.91
CA LEU A 22 -20.24 -4.28 -15.88
C LEU A 22 -19.53 -5.01 -17.02
N SER A 23 -18.48 -4.39 -17.57
CA SER A 23 -17.56 -5.06 -18.49
C SER A 23 -16.68 -6.08 -17.76
N VAL A 24 -16.09 -7.02 -18.50
CA VAL A 24 -15.18 -8.05 -17.96
C VAL A 24 -14.00 -7.42 -17.19
N GLY A 25 -13.39 -6.37 -17.74
CA GLY A 25 -12.31 -5.64 -17.07
C GLY A 25 -12.75 -5.03 -15.74
N MET A 26 -13.98 -4.52 -15.66
CA MET A 26 -14.53 -4.01 -14.41
C MET A 26 -14.84 -5.12 -13.39
N LEU A 27 -15.23 -6.32 -13.85
CA LEU A 27 -15.39 -7.48 -12.97
C LEU A 27 -14.04 -7.87 -12.34
N HIS A 28 -12.92 -7.84 -13.08
CA HIS A 28 -11.59 -8.06 -12.50
C HIS A 28 -11.26 -7.05 -11.40
N LEU A 29 -11.46 -5.76 -11.70
CA LEU A 29 -11.23 -4.70 -10.70
C LEU A 29 -12.11 -4.91 -9.47
N LYS A 30 -13.36 -5.35 -9.66
CA LYS A 30 -14.26 -5.60 -8.55
C LYS A 30 -13.82 -6.76 -7.67
N VAL A 31 -13.32 -7.85 -8.25
CA VAL A 31 -12.75 -8.96 -7.48
C VAL A 31 -11.53 -8.49 -6.67
N LEU A 32 -10.63 -7.71 -7.29
CA LEU A 32 -9.44 -7.18 -6.61
C LEU A 32 -9.80 -6.24 -5.45
N GLU A 33 -10.74 -5.32 -5.67
CA GLU A 33 -11.26 -4.41 -4.63
C GLU A 33 -11.80 -5.19 -3.42
N ILE A 34 -12.62 -6.21 -3.67
CA ILE A 34 -13.24 -6.99 -2.59
C ILE A 34 -12.20 -7.84 -1.86
N ARG A 35 -11.25 -8.48 -2.57
CA ARG A 35 -10.15 -9.22 -1.94
C ARG A 35 -9.27 -8.32 -1.08
N ASN A 36 -8.93 -7.14 -1.57
CA ASN A 36 -8.17 -6.17 -0.79
C ASN A 36 -8.92 -5.75 0.47
N SER A 37 -10.24 -5.51 0.37
CA SER A 37 -11.08 -5.21 1.53
C SER A 37 -11.08 -6.35 2.56
N ILE A 38 -11.19 -7.61 2.12
CA ILE A 38 -11.10 -8.79 2.99
C ILE A 38 -9.73 -8.86 3.68
N ALA A 39 -8.64 -8.70 2.92
CA ALA A 39 -7.29 -8.75 3.45
C ALA A 39 -7.07 -7.67 4.53
N HIS A 40 -7.57 -6.46 4.32
CA HIS A 40 -7.50 -5.39 5.32
C HIS A 40 -8.29 -5.71 6.60
N LEU A 41 -9.49 -6.30 6.47
CA LEU A 41 -10.28 -6.71 7.64
C LEU A 41 -9.60 -7.85 8.41
N GLN A 42 -9.03 -8.83 7.70
CA GLN A 42 -8.28 -9.93 8.33
C GLN A 42 -7.05 -9.40 9.07
N TYR A 43 -6.28 -8.51 8.45
CA TYR A 43 -5.15 -7.86 9.09
C TYR A 43 -5.58 -7.05 10.32
N SER A 44 -6.67 -6.29 10.24
CA SER A 44 -7.21 -5.57 11.38
C SER A 44 -7.64 -6.52 12.51
N ASN A 45 -8.25 -7.66 12.18
CA ASN A 45 -8.63 -8.65 13.18
C ASN A 45 -7.41 -9.25 13.88
N ASP A 46 -6.34 -9.54 13.13
CA ASP A 46 -5.10 -10.04 13.71
C ASP A 46 -4.44 -9.02 14.64
N GLN A 47 -4.55 -7.71 14.34
CA GLN A 47 -4.10 -6.65 15.24
C GLN A 47 -4.95 -6.48 16.50
N LEU A 48 -6.26 -6.73 16.41
CA LEU A 48 -7.18 -6.63 17.55
C LEU A 48 -7.10 -7.84 18.49
N ARG A 49 -6.69 -9.00 17.96
CA ARG A 49 -6.68 -10.29 18.67
C ARG A 49 -5.93 -10.25 20.01
N PRO A 50 -4.72 -9.66 20.15
CA PRO A 50 -4.01 -9.62 21.42
C PRO A 50 -4.78 -8.90 22.53
N PHE A 51 -5.53 -7.85 22.19
CA PHE A 51 -6.36 -7.09 23.12
C PHE A 51 -7.65 -7.85 23.44
N ALA A 52 -8.29 -8.42 22.42
CA ALA A 52 -9.50 -9.23 22.58
C ALA A 52 -9.26 -10.50 23.43
N GLU A 53 -8.05 -11.05 23.41
CA GLU A 53 -7.68 -12.21 24.22
C GLU A 53 -7.15 -11.84 25.62
N GLY A 54 -6.95 -10.53 25.88
CA GLY A 54 -6.32 -10.06 27.12
C GLY A 54 -4.84 -10.42 27.23
N THR A 55 -4.15 -10.65 26.09
CA THR A 55 -2.69 -10.83 26.06
C THR A 55 -1.97 -9.48 26.09
N GLU A 56 -2.58 -8.45 25.51
CA GLU A 56 -2.15 -7.05 25.60
C GLU A 56 -3.24 -6.20 26.25
N THR A 57 -2.83 -5.20 27.02
CA THR A 57 -3.73 -4.19 27.59
C THR A 57 -3.51 -2.86 26.89
N ALA A 58 -4.59 -2.13 26.62
CA ALA A 58 -4.48 -0.77 26.11
C ALA A 58 -3.75 0.11 27.14
N LEU A 59 -2.90 1.03 26.68
CA LEU A 59 -2.06 1.92 27.51
C LEU A 59 -2.80 2.69 28.62
N SER A 60 -4.14 2.78 28.55
CA SER A 60 -4.97 3.45 29.55
C SER A 60 -5.18 2.63 30.83
N ASP A 61 -5.05 1.30 30.79
CA ASP A 61 -5.45 0.43 31.91
C ASP A 61 -4.23 -0.14 32.65
N SER A 62 -3.48 0.77 33.28
CA SER A 62 -2.19 0.47 33.91
C SER A 62 -2.29 -0.15 35.31
N THR A 63 -3.49 -0.55 35.75
CA THR A 63 -3.73 -0.98 37.15
C THR A 63 -4.47 -2.31 37.31
N GLY A 64 -4.89 -2.97 36.22
CA GLY A 64 -5.65 -4.23 36.24
C GLY A 64 -4.89 -5.43 35.67
N ALA A 65 -5.33 -6.64 36.00
CA ALA A 65 -4.92 -7.85 35.29
C ALA A 65 -5.35 -7.75 33.82
N ALA A 66 -4.60 -8.38 32.91
CA ALA A 66 -4.91 -8.34 31.49
C ALA A 66 -6.20 -9.13 31.22
N GLU A 67 -7.32 -8.40 31.16
CA GLU A 67 -8.64 -8.93 30.85
C GLU A 67 -8.95 -8.70 29.35
N PRO A 68 -9.68 -9.63 28.71
CA PRO A 68 -10.21 -9.44 27.36
C PRO A 68 -10.91 -8.09 27.17
N ASP A 69 -10.47 -7.31 26.18
CA ASP A 69 -11.16 -6.10 25.77
C ASP A 69 -12.44 -6.45 24.97
N GLN A 70 -13.60 -6.21 25.58
CA GLN A 70 -14.90 -6.53 25.00
C GLN A 70 -15.19 -5.74 23.72
N ASP A 71 -14.72 -4.50 23.60
CA ASP A 71 -14.90 -3.69 22.40
C ASP A 71 -14.10 -4.29 21.24
N CYS A 72 -12.89 -4.79 21.52
CA CYS A 72 -12.09 -5.52 20.53
C CYS A 72 -12.76 -6.83 20.11
N VAL A 73 -13.34 -7.59 21.05
CA VAL A 73 -14.09 -8.82 20.75
C VAL A 73 -15.30 -8.54 19.84
N ASP A 74 -16.04 -7.48 20.13
CA ASP A 74 -17.23 -7.11 19.36
C ASP A 74 -16.87 -6.58 17.98
N ALA A 75 -15.80 -5.79 17.86
CA ALA A 75 -15.27 -5.30 16.59
C ALA A 75 -14.80 -6.45 15.68
N ILE A 76 -14.09 -7.45 16.22
CA ILE A 76 -13.68 -8.64 15.45
C ILE A 76 -14.91 -9.38 14.92
N ARG A 77 -15.93 -9.59 15.76
CA ARG A 77 -17.17 -10.27 15.35
C ARG A 77 -17.91 -9.52 14.24
N GLU A 78 -17.97 -8.19 14.31
CA GLU A 78 -18.58 -7.38 13.26
C GLU A 78 -17.79 -7.46 11.95
N ASN A 79 -16.45 -7.39 12.02
CA ASN A 79 -15.57 -7.52 10.87
C ASN A 79 -15.71 -8.89 10.19
N GLU A 80 -15.81 -9.98 10.96
CA GLU A 80 -16.07 -11.32 10.42
C GLU A 80 -17.38 -11.37 9.63
N ALA A 81 -18.47 -10.78 10.14
CA ALA A 81 -19.73 -10.68 9.41
C ALA A 81 -19.62 -9.79 8.14
N VAL A 82 -18.71 -8.82 8.10
CA VAL A 82 -18.39 -8.07 6.87
C VAL A 82 -17.62 -8.95 5.88
N ILE A 83 -16.61 -9.69 6.35
CA ILE A 83 -15.82 -10.63 5.53
C ILE A 83 -16.74 -11.64 4.86
N ASP A 84 -17.68 -12.25 5.60
CA ASP A 84 -18.64 -13.22 5.05
C ASP A 84 -19.47 -12.63 3.91
N ARG A 85 -19.97 -11.40 4.08
CA ARG A 85 -20.72 -10.69 3.03
C ARG A 85 -19.84 -10.33 1.83
N MET A 86 -18.57 -10.00 2.05
CA MET A 86 -17.63 -9.74 0.96
C MET A 86 -17.30 -11.04 0.20
N ALA A 87 -17.17 -12.17 0.89
CA ALA A 87 -16.99 -13.49 0.28
C ALA A 87 -18.23 -13.91 -0.54
N GLU A 88 -19.44 -13.65 -0.03
CA GLU A 88 -20.69 -13.85 -0.78
C GLU A 88 -20.69 -13.03 -2.09
N ARG A 89 -20.21 -11.77 -2.04
CA ARG A 89 -20.08 -10.95 -3.25
C ARG A 89 -19.07 -11.51 -4.24
N ILE A 90 -17.95 -12.07 -3.80
CA ILE A 90 -17.02 -12.79 -4.69
C ILE A 90 -17.73 -13.98 -5.35
N ALA A 91 -18.52 -14.75 -4.60
CA ALA A 91 -19.29 -15.86 -5.16
C ALA A 91 -20.29 -15.41 -6.24
N LEU A 92 -20.97 -14.27 -6.04
CA LEU A 92 -21.86 -13.70 -7.06
C LEU A 92 -21.11 -13.23 -8.31
N VAL A 93 -19.93 -12.63 -8.16
CA VAL A 93 -19.08 -12.25 -9.30
C VAL A 93 -18.62 -13.49 -10.06
N ARG A 94 -18.26 -14.56 -9.35
CA ARG A 94 -17.91 -15.85 -9.97
C ARG A 94 -19.06 -16.41 -10.81
N VAL A 95 -20.27 -16.46 -10.26
CA VAL A 95 -21.46 -16.92 -11.00
C VAL A 95 -21.68 -16.07 -12.26
N GLU A 96 -21.53 -14.75 -12.16
CA GLU A 96 -21.65 -13.87 -13.33
C GLU A 96 -20.61 -14.17 -14.43
N ILE A 97 -19.36 -14.41 -14.05
CA ILE A 97 -18.27 -14.73 -14.98
C ILE A 97 -18.55 -16.05 -15.69
N GLU A 98 -18.97 -17.07 -14.93
CA GLU A 98 -19.30 -18.40 -15.47
C GLU A 98 -20.53 -18.34 -16.38
N ASP A 99 -21.55 -17.52 -16.06
CA ASP A 99 -22.75 -17.29 -16.90
C ASP A 99 -22.39 -16.63 -18.24
N ARG A 100 -21.31 -15.84 -18.28
CA ARG A 100 -20.74 -15.27 -19.52
C ARG A 100 -19.86 -16.26 -20.30
N GLY A 101 -19.67 -17.48 -19.79
CA GLY A 101 -18.82 -18.51 -20.41
C GLY A 101 -17.32 -18.29 -20.23
N LEU A 102 -16.91 -17.45 -19.27
CA LEU A 102 -15.52 -17.18 -18.94
C LEU A 102 -15.05 -18.09 -17.79
N SER A 103 -13.75 -18.39 -17.75
CA SER A 103 -13.18 -19.20 -16.66
C SER A 103 -12.91 -18.35 -15.42
N TRP A 104 -13.39 -18.78 -14.25
CA TRP A 104 -13.05 -18.16 -12.97
C TRP A 104 -11.53 -18.15 -12.69
N THR A 105 -10.79 -19.12 -13.22
CA THR A 105 -9.33 -19.22 -13.00
C THR A 105 -8.58 -17.99 -13.49
N GLU A 106 -9.08 -17.30 -14.51
CA GLU A 106 -8.49 -16.06 -15.03
C GLU A 106 -8.59 -14.90 -14.02
N PHE A 107 -9.52 -15.00 -13.06
CA PHE A 107 -9.77 -14.02 -12.02
C PHE A 107 -9.09 -14.39 -10.70
N GLN A 108 -8.42 -15.53 -10.61
CA GLN A 108 -7.64 -15.90 -9.43
C GLN A 108 -6.34 -15.11 -9.38
N SER A 109 -5.93 -14.69 -8.18
CA SER A 109 -4.60 -14.12 -8.02
C SER A 109 -3.56 -15.22 -8.24
N ARG A 110 -2.33 -14.83 -8.63
CA ARG A 110 -1.23 -15.78 -8.81
C ARG A 110 -0.93 -16.59 -7.54
N ASP A 111 -1.14 -16.00 -6.36
CA ASP A 111 -1.02 -16.67 -5.06
C ASP A 111 -2.13 -17.70 -4.79
N GLU A 112 -3.37 -17.41 -5.19
CA GLU A 112 -4.50 -18.35 -5.07
C GLU A 112 -4.35 -19.54 -6.03
N ALA A 113 -3.80 -19.31 -7.22
CA ALA A 113 -3.53 -20.37 -8.19
C ALA A 113 -2.39 -21.31 -7.74
N ALA A 114 -1.37 -20.77 -7.05
CA ALA A 114 -0.25 -21.57 -6.53
C ALA A 114 -0.65 -22.45 -5.35
N SER A 115 -1.46 -21.93 -4.43
CA SER A 115 -1.93 -22.65 -3.24
C SER A 115 -2.95 -23.77 -3.53
N GLN A 116 -3.66 -23.72 -4.66
CA GLN A 116 -4.55 -24.80 -5.10
C GLN A 116 -3.85 -25.92 -5.90
N GLY A 117 -2.61 -25.69 -6.37
CA GLY A 117 -1.84 -26.66 -7.17
C GLY A 117 -1.03 -27.68 -6.37
N GLU A 118 -0.99 -27.57 -5.04
CA GLU A 118 -0.13 -28.42 -4.20
C GLU A 118 -0.76 -29.76 -3.77
N ASP A 119 -2.03 -30.02 -4.11
CA ASP A 119 -2.73 -31.28 -3.77
C ASP A 119 -2.97 -32.22 -4.99
N GLY A 120 -2.18 -32.13 -6.05
CA GLY A 120 -2.45 -32.97 -7.24
C GLY A 120 -1.34 -33.08 -8.28
N THR A 121 -0.57 -34.16 -8.18
CA THR A 121 0.18 -34.83 -9.27
C THR A 121 1.60 -34.34 -9.58
N LYS A 122 2.57 -35.12 -9.08
CA LYS A 122 3.92 -35.28 -9.65
C LYS A 122 3.83 -35.90 -11.07
N ALA A 123 4.26 -35.15 -12.10
CA ALA A 123 4.91 -35.62 -13.35
C ALA A 123 5.25 -34.37 -14.20
N ASP A 124 6.49 -33.89 -14.20
CA ASP A 124 7.53 -34.12 -15.22
C ASP A 124 7.19 -33.66 -16.66
N ALA A 125 7.72 -32.50 -17.08
CA ALA A 125 8.64 -32.33 -18.23
C ALA A 125 8.56 -30.93 -18.92
N GLY A 126 9.73 -30.28 -19.05
CA GLY A 126 10.08 -29.29 -20.09
C GLY A 126 10.10 -27.81 -19.66
N ILE A 127 11.14 -27.28 -19.00
CA ILE A 127 12.47 -26.87 -19.52
C ILE A 127 12.41 -25.86 -20.69
N ASN A 128 12.69 -24.59 -20.40
CA ASN A 128 13.85 -23.87 -20.98
C ASN A 128 14.00 -22.45 -20.38
N GLY A 129 15.17 -22.14 -19.82
CA GLY A 129 15.53 -20.78 -19.42
C GLY A 129 16.59 -20.65 -18.33
N GLU A 130 17.75 -21.28 -18.52
CA GLU A 130 19.07 -20.89 -17.97
C GLU A 130 19.22 -20.62 -16.45
N THR A 131 19.55 -21.66 -15.69
CA THR A 131 20.29 -21.60 -14.42
C THR A 131 21.68 -22.18 -14.69
N GLN A 132 22.82 -21.55 -14.37
CA GLN A 132 23.45 -21.38 -13.04
C GLN A 132 24.90 -20.80 -13.25
N PRO A 133 25.72 -20.39 -12.25
CA PRO A 133 26.01 -21.17 -11.05
C PRO A 133 25.84 -20.43 -9.72
N SER A 134 25.39 -21.22 -8.75
CA SER A 134 25.39 -20.93 -7.33
C SER A 134 26.81 -20.92 -6.79
N SER A 135 27.08 -20.02 -5.85
CA SER A 135 28.04 -20.25 -4.78
C SER A 135 27.29 -20.19 -3.46
N ALA A 136 27.24 -21.36 -2.79
CA ALA A 136 26.66 -21.52 -1.48
C ALA A 136 27.62 -20.98 -0.41
N SER A 137 27.10 -20.27 0.60
CA SER A 137 27.60 -20.36 1.97
C SER A 137 26.53 -19.88 2.96
N ALA A 138 26.34 -20.67 4.00
CA ALA A 138 25.38 -20.50 5.08
C ALA A 138 25.60 -19.22 5.90
N ALA A 139 24.49 -18.61 6.38
CA ALA A 139 24.25 -18.12 7.75
C ALA A 139 23.30 -16.89 7.78
N ALA A 140 22.30 -16.96 8.68
CA ALA A 140 21.62 -15.86 9.40
C ALA A 140 20.76 -14.81 8.63
N THR A 141 19.47 -14.80 8.98
CA THR A 141 18.59 -13.64 9.30
C THR A 141 18.82 -12.29 8.59
N ALA A 142 17.92 -11.94 7.65
CA ALA A 142 17.47 -10.58 7.36
C ALA A 142 16.21 -10.60 6.47
N PRO A 143 15.25 -9.66 6.60
CA PRO A 143 14.10 -9.57 5.70
C PRO A 143 14.57 -9.17 4.30
N ALA A 144 13.96 -9.75 3.28
CA ALA A 144 14.19 -9.39 1.89
C ALA A 144 13.88 -7.90 1.69
N THR A 145 14.92 -7.07 1.55
CA THR A 145 14.80 -5.75 0.93
C THR A 145 14.42 -5.98 -0.53
N GLU A 146 13.13 -5.89 -0.83
CA GLU A 146 12.66 -5.74 -2.21
C GLU A 146 13.40 -4.54 -2.81
N THR A 147 14.23 -4.79 -3.81
CA THR A 147 14.84 -3.71 -4.59
C THR A 147 13.71 -2.89 -5.20
N PRO A 148 13.61 -1.58 -4.87
CA PRO A 148 12.56 -0.74 -5.43
C PRO A 148 12.67 -0.77 -6.95
N HIS A 149 11.52 -0.91 -7.62
CA HIS A 149 11.44 -0.98 -9.07
C HIS A 149 12.13 0.24 -9.71
N GLU A 150 12.79 0.10 -10.87
CA GLU A 150 13.57 1.19 -11.49
C GLU A 150 12.76 2.49 -11.64
N ALA A 151 11.45 2.38 -11.83
CA ALA A 151 10.49 3.48 -11.90
C ALA A 151 10.41 4.36 -10.63
N TRP A 152 10.88 3.87 -9.48
CA TRP A 152 10.99 4.62 -8.22
C TRP A 152 12.35 5.32 -8.06
N SER A 153 13.29 5.06 -8.96
CA SER A 153 14.64 5.63 -8.95
C SER A 153 14.93 6.53 -10.14
N ASP A 154 14.16 6.39 -11.23
CA ASP A 154 14.30 7.20 -12.45
C ASP A 154 13.53 8.54 -12.40
N GLY A 155 12.75 8.76 -11.34
CA GLY A 155 11.95 9.98 -11.14
C GLY A 155 10.59 9.98 -11.82
N THR A 156 10.16 8.86 -12.42
CA THR A 156 8.82 8.72 -13.02
C THR A 156 7.72 8.82 -11.95
N PHE A 157 7.95 8.23 -10.78
CA PHE A 157 7.05 8.34 -9.64
C PHE A 157 7.70 9.16 -8.53
N GLN A 158 7.05 10.27 -8.16
CA GLN A 158 7.43 11.07 -7.00
C GLN A 158 6.38 10.88 -5.91
N THR A 159 6.82 10.43 -4.73
CA THR A 159 5.97 10.36 -3.55
C THR A 159 6.15 11.64 -2.73
N GLY A 160 5.05 12.16 -2.20
CA GLY A 160 5.07 13.30 -1.28
C GLY A 160 4.10 13.07 -0.13
N THR A 161 4.38 13.68 1.01
CA THR A 161 3.49 13.67 2.17
C THR A 161 2.81 15.03 2.29
N ILE A 162 1.48 15.05 2.48
CA ILE A 162 0.74 16.30 2.73
C ILE A 162 0.73 16.54 4.25
N ARG A 163 1.35 17.64 4.70
CA ARG A 163 1.29 18.09 6.09
C ARG A 163 0.74 19.51 6.14
N ASN A 164 -0.26 19.74 6.99
CA ASN A 164 -0.90 21.06 7.16
C ASN A 164 -1.41 21.70 5.86
N GLY A 165 -1.86 20.89 4.90
CA GLY A 165 -2.36 21.38 3.60
C GLY A 165 -1.28 21.77 2.59
N GLU A 166 0.01 21.61 2.93
CA GLU A 166 1.13 21.81 2.03
C GLU A 166 1.66 20.46 1.54
N MET A 167 1.85 20.34 0.22
CA MET A 167 2.40 19.13 -0.39
C MET A 167 3.92 19.15 -0.27
N GLN A 168 4.47 18.27 0.57
CA GLN A 168 5.91 18.09 0.74
C GLN A 168 6.34 16.91 -0.13
N LEU A 169 6.93 17.20 -1.29
CA LEU A 169 7.48 16.16 -2.16
C LEU A 169 8.78 15.63 -1.54
N ASP A 170 8.92 14.31 -1.42
CA ASP A 170 10.19 13.69 -1.04
C ASP A 170 11.14 13.86 -2.22
N GLN A 171 11.95 14.91 -2.17
CA GLN A 171 12.95 15.19 -3.19
C GLN A 171 14.06 14.14 -3.08
N GLN A 172 13.89 12.99 -3.73
CA GLN A 172 14.99 12.07 -4.01
C GLN A 172 16.06 12.86 -4.76
N VAL A 173 17.24 12.95 -4.13
CA VAL A 173 18.38 13.74 -4.57
C VAL A 173 18.87 13.26 -5.95
N SER A 174 18.29 13.79 -7.02
CA SER A 174 18.96 13.85 -8.32
C SER A 174 20.14 14.79 -8.14
N ARG A 175 21.32 14.24 -7.82
CA ARG A 175 22.59 14.98 -7.74
C ARG A 175 22.79 15.82 -9.01
N PRO A 176 22.74 17.16 -8.94
CA PRO A 176 23.45 17.99 -9.88
C PRO A 176 24.86 18.17 -9.32
N GLN A 177 25.85 18.17 -10.19
CA GLN A 177 27.23 18.50 -9.86
C GLN A 177 27.28 19.93 -9.27
N GLY A 178 27.30 20.04 -7.94
CA GLY A 178 27.38 21.30 -7.19
C GLY A 178 28.21 21.07 -5.93
N GLY A 179 29.36 21.76 -5.86
CA GLY A 179 30.45 21.49 -4.95
C GLY A 179 30.08 21.53 -3.46
N ARG A 180 30.65 20.59 -2.70
CA ARG A 180 30.62 20.56 -1.23
C ARG A 180 31.60 21.61 -0.72
N LEU A 181 31.18 22.86 -0.65
CA LEU A 181 31.91 23.85 0.15
C LEU A 181 31.56 23.60 1.61
N SER A 182 32.57 23.45 2.45
CA SER A 182 32.37 23.48 3.90
C SER A 182 31.90 24.88 4.34
N ASP A 183 31.24 24.98 5.49
CA ASP A 183 30.66 26.25 5.98
C ASP A 183 31.68 27.40 6.03
N GLU A 184 32.97 27.09 6.25
CA GLU A 184 34.06 28.07 6.23
C GLU A 184 34.39 28.57 4.82
N GLU A 185 34.36 27.68 3.83
CA GLU A 185 34.59 28.02 2.41
C GLU A 185 33.39 28.79 1.85
N LEU A 186 32.18 28.44 2.27
CA LEU A 186 30.96 29.17 1.92
C LEU A 186 30.98 30.59 2.49
N ARG A 187 31.44 30.76 3.74
CA ARG A 187 31.62 32.07 4.36
C ARG A 187 32.62 32.92 3.60
N ARG A 188 33.76 32.34 3.23
CA ARG A 188 34.82 33.03 2.49
C ARG A 188 34.36 33.48 1.09
N ALA A 189 33.60 32.63 0.40
CA ALA A 189 33.01 32.97 -0.90
C ALA A 189 31.94 34.08 -0.79
N LEU A 190 31.18 34.12 0.32
CA LEU A 190 30.20 35.16 0.56
C LEU A 190 30.87 36.53 0.87
N GLU A 191 31.93 36.52 1.68
CA GLU A 191 32.72 37.72 1.99
C GLU A 191 33.42 38.29 0.74
N GLU A 192 33.92 37.43 -0.14
CA GLU A 192 34.53 37.83 -1.42
C GLU A 192 33.50 38.41 -2.40
N ARG A 193 32.30 37.82 -2.46
CA ARG A 193 31.17 38.35 -3.25
C ARG A 193 30.67 39.69 -2.73
N MET A 194 30.60 39.89 -1.42
CA MET A 194 30.21 41.18 -0.84
C MET A 194 31.25 42.27 -1.10
N ARG A 195 32.54 41.94 -1.10
CA ARG A 195 33.60 42.89 -1.46
C ARG A 195 33.51 43.31 -2.94
N ASN A 196 33.12 42.38 -3.81
CA ASN A 196 32.90 42.66 -5.24
C ASN A 196 31.64 43.48 -5.53
N LEU A 197 30.62 43.46 -4.64
CA LEU A 197 29.42 44.29 -4.78
C LEU A 197 29.57 45.71 -4.21
N GLY A 198 30.62 45.99 -3.43
CA GLY A 198 30.87 47.30 -2.82
C GLY A 198 31.74 48.25 -3.64
N THR A 199 31.96 47.98 -4.94
CA THR A 199 32.79 48.82 -5.83
C THR A 199 32.03 49.36 -7.05
N ASP A 200 30.69 49.26 -7.05
CA ASP A 200 29.83 49.98 -8.00
C ASP A 200 28.96 50.96 -7.20
N ASP A 201 29.61 51.93 -6.56
CA ASP A 201 28.99 53.22 -6.29
C ASP A 201 29.05 54.04 -7.59
N ASP A 202 27.95 54.75 -7.83
CA ASP A 202 27.79 55.95 -8.65
C ASP A 202 27.16 55.83 -10.06
N ASP A 203 25.88 56.23 -10.06
CA ASP A 203 25.17 57.04 -11.06
C ASP A 203 24.79 56.43 -12.42
N GLU A 204 23.51 56.12 -12.63
CA GLU A 204 22.63 57.02 -13.41
C GLU A 204 21.16 56.60 -13.39
N GLY A 205 20.28 57.59 -13.32
CA GLY A 205 18.87 57.46 -12.98
C GLY A 205 17.95 56.93 -14.08
N GLY A 206 16.70 56.67 -13.70
CA GLY A 206 15.65 56.39 -14.68
C GLY A 206 14.36 55.86 -14.10
N MET A 207 13.57 56.73 -13.47
CA MET A 207 12.15 56.50 -13.21
C MET A 207 11.40 56.26 -14.52
N HIS A 208 10.63 55.19 -14.64
CA HIS A 208 9.56 55.12 -15.64
C HIS A 208 8.29 54.51 -15.06
N LEU A 209 7.23 55.33 -15.08
CA LEU A 209 5.84 54.94 -15.24
C LEU A 209 5.67 54.05 -16.48
#